data_AF-A0A3D4UIJ5-F1
#
_entry.id   AF-A0A3D4UIJ5-F1
#
_cell.length_a   1.000
_cell.length_b   1.000
_cell.length_c   1.000
_cell.angle_alpha   90.00
_cell.angle_beta   90.00
_cell.angle_gamma   90.00
#
_symmetry.space_group_name_H-M   'P 1'
#
loop_
_entity.id
_entity.type
_entity.pdbx_description
1 polymer ?
#
loop_
_entity_poly.entity_id
_entity_poly.type
_entity_poly.pdbx_seq_one_letter_code
_entity_poly.pdbx_strand_id
1 'polypeptide(L)'
;MNHHSAQSGKEQSSMLRTIETLMTGLIDYAGLFPPSKLDMATATQNYARDLRSQHERFLSRFICPANRLDELTQHASSLMPGTHATSGYREHADFQDPWQISAIIIGDLQENLDRIYAFNEHHDNEANGLAMVDAIEMRVGKPDDIDEALELIPELIVPAFELPREAIFEGDPRGFIAAIAGSGG
;
A
#
# COMPACT_ATOMS: atom_id res chain seq x y z
N MET A 1 50.56 5.34 4.49
CA MET A 1 49.32 4.54 4.48
C MET A 1 48.25 5.34 5.21
N ASN A 2 47.19 5.80 4.52
CA ASN A 2 45.91 6.25 5.14
C ASN A 2 44.86 6.78 4.12
N HIS A 3 45.18 6.88 2.83
CA HIS A 3 44.18 7.28 1.81
C HIS A 3 43.25 6.14 1.37
N HIS A 4 43.71 4.88 1.38
CA HIS A 4 42.93 3.74 0.84
C HIS A 4 41.82 3.27 1.79
N SER A 5 42.02 3.32 3.10
CA SER A 5 41.04 2.89 4.10
C SER A 5 39.84 3.84 4.23
N ALA A 6 40.04 5.15 4.01
CA ALA A 6 38.97 6.14 4.07
C ALA A 6 38.05 6.11 2.83
N GLN A 7 38.57 5.65 1.69
CA GLN A 7 37.84 5.56 0.43
C GLN A 7 36.97 4.30 0.38
N SER A 8 37.49 3.17 0.89
CA SER A 8 36.75 1.91 1.05
C SER A 8 35.55 2.04 2.02
N GLY A 9 35.70 2.79 3.12
CA GLY A 9 34.58 3.05 4.05
C GLY A 9 33.48 3.97 3.49
N LYS A 10 33.84 4.94 2.62
CA LYS A 10 32.86 5.80 1.93
C LYS A 10 32.10 5.04 0.84
N GLU A 11 32.78 4.17 0.09
CA GLU A 11 32.15 3.33 -0.93
C GLU A 11 31.20 2.29 -0.32
N GLN A 12 31.59 1.63 0.78
CA GLN A 12 30.69 0.72 1.51
C GLN A 12 29.48 1.45 2.11
N SER A 13 29.66 2.64 2.68
CA SER A 13 28.57 3.49 3.18
C SER A 13 27.64 4.01 2.07
N SER A 14 28.15 4.22 0.86
CA SER A 14 27.34 4.63 -0.30
C SER A 14 26.53 3.46 -0.87
N MET A 15 27.12 2.28 -0.94
CA MET A 15 26.45 1.06 -1.39
C MET A 15 25.30 0.66 -0.45
N LEU A 16 25.52 0.72 0.87
CA LEU A 16 24.48 0.47 1.86
C LEU A 16 23.29 1.44 1.71
N ARG A 17 23.56 2.74 1.54
CA ARG A 17 22.50 3.74 1.30
C ARG A 17 21.72 3.51 -0.01
N THR A 18 22.39 3.01 -1.04
CA THR A 18 21.74 2.70 -2.32
C THR A 18 20.80 1.50 -2.17
N ILE A 19 21.23 0.46 -1.45
CA ILE A 19 20.41 -0.71 -1.15
C ILE A 19 19.24 -0.31 -0.24
N GLU A 20 19.49 0.48 0.81
CA GLU A 20 18.42 0.99 1.69
C GLU A 20 17.37 1.78 0.91
N THR A 21 17.81 2.63 -0.04
CA THR A 21 16.90 3.38 -0.91
C THR A 21 16.09 2.46 -1.81
N LEU A 22 16.73 1.46 -2.45
CA LEU A 22 16.06 0.47 -3.28
C LEU A 22 15.03 -0.35 -2.50
N MET A 23 15.36 -0.70 -1.26
CA MET A 23 14.51 -1.52 -0.40
C MET A 23 13.38 -0.71 0.25
N THR A 24 13.43 0.62 0.19
CA THR A 24 12.43 1.47 0.85
C THR A 24 11.07 1.30 0.17
N GLY A 25 10.02 0.97 0.94
CA GLY A 25 8.67 0.73 0.45
C GLY A 25 8.54 -0.45 -0.51
N LEU A 26 9.49 -1.38 -0.51
CA LEU A 26 9.52 -2.47 -1.51
C LEU A 26 8.47 -3.54 -1.25
N ILE A 27 8.06 -3.73 0.01
CA ILE A 27 7.25 -4.89 0.42
C ILE A 27 5.92 -4.41 0.98
N ASP A 28 4.83 -4.77 0.33
CA ASP A 28 3.51 -4.62 0.91
C ASP A 28 3.23 -5.72 1.94
N TYR A 29 2.52 -5.36 3.00
CA TYR A 29 2.13 -6.26 4.07
C TYR A 29 0.84 -7.02 3.70
N ALA A 30 0.98 -8.29 3.33
CA ALA A 30 -0.13 -9.16 2.93
C ALA A 30 -0.51 -10.22 4.00
N GLY A 31 -0.54 -9.84 5.28
CA GLY A 31 -0.76 -10.78 6.40
C GLY A 31 -2.09 -11.55 6.36
N LEU A 32 -3.11 -10.98 5.72
CA LEU A 32 -4.44 -11.59 5.52
C LEU A 32 -4.44 -12.76 4.51
N PHE A 33 -3.38 -12.90 3.72
CA PHE A 33 -3.31 -13.82 2.59
C PHE A 33 -2.37 -15.00 2.86
N PRO A 34 -2.45 -16.10 2.08
CA PRO A 34 -1.52 -17.22 2.20
C PRO A 34 -0.05 -16.77 2.06
N PRO A 35 0.88 -17.40 2.80
CA PRO A 35 0.69 -18.56 3.68
C PRO A 35 0.17 -18.21 5.08
N SER A 36 0.29 -16.96 5.52
CA SER A 36 0.02 -16.53 6.90
C SER A 36 -1.47 -16.62 7.27
N LYS A 37 -2.36 -16.14 6.38
CA LYS A 37 -3.83 -16.16 6.55
C LYS A 37 -4.29 -15.68 7.93
N LEU A 38 -3.68 -14.60 8.43
CA LEU A 38 -4.01 -14.04 9.74
C LEU A 38 -5.43 -13.45 9.73
N ASP A 39 -6.05 -13.40 10.89
CA ASP A 39 -7.22 -12.55 11.10
C ASP A 39 -6.83 -11.06 11.08
N MET A 40 -7.82 -10.17 10.94
CA MET A 40 -7.57 -8.73 10.84
C MET A 40 -6.86 -8.20 12.07
N ALA A 41 -7.31 -8.58 13.27
CA ALA A 41 -6.73 -8.10 14.53
C ALA A 41 -5.23 -8.43 14.65
N THR A 42 -4.84 -9.66 14.32
CA THR A 42 -3.44 -10.09 14.37
C THR A 42 -2.62 -9.45 13.26
N ALA A 43 -3.19 -9.32 12.06
CA ALA A 43 -2.54 -8.68 10.93
C ALA A 43 -2.24 -7.20 11.21
N THR A 44 -3.18 -6.44 11.75
CA THR A 44 -3.02 -5.01 12.04
C THR A 44 -2.04 -4.77 13.18
N GLN A 45 -2.05 -5.62 14.22
CA GLN A 45 -1.05 -5.58 15.30
C GLN A 45 0.36 -5.85 14.79
N ASN A 46 0.52 -6.85 13.92
CA ASN A 46 1.81 -7.15 13.31
C ASN A 46 2.28 -6.01 12.41
N TYR A 47 1.42 -5.48 11.55
CA TYR A 47 1.74 -4.34 10.69
C TYR A 47 2.16 -3.11 11.52
N ALA A 48 1.40 -2.75 12.55
CA ALA A 48 1.73 -1.65 13.47
C ALA A 48 3.09 -1.85 14.16
N ARG A 49 3.39 -3.09 14.58
CA ARG A 49 4.68 -3.42 15.19
C ARG A 49 5.82 -3.30 14.18
N ASP A 50 5.61 -3.81 12.97
CA ASP A 50 6.65 -3.86 11.94
C ASP A 50 6.96 -2.45 11.40
N LEU A 51 5.94 -1.56 11.33
CA LEU A 51 6.10 -0.12 11.09
C LEU A 51 6.87 0.63 12.18
N ARG A 52 7.01 0.09 13.39
CA ARG A 52 7.83 0.67 14.48
C ARG A 52 9.18 -0.03 14.64
N SER A 53 9.49 -0.95 13.73
CA SER A 53 10.71 -1.76 13.79
C SER A 53 11.86 -1.10 13.03
N GLN A 54 13.08 -1.61 13.22
CA GLN A 54 14.25 -1.22 12.43
C GLN A 54 14.10 -1.46 10.91
N HIS A 55 13.05 -2.19 10.50
CA HIS A 55 12.74 -2.53 9.11
C HIS A 55 11.51 -1.77 8.57
N GLU A 56 10.97 -0.80 9.31
CA GLU A 56 9.85 0.07 8.91
C GLU A 56 9.98 0.53 7.47
N ARG A 57 11.18 1.02 7.10
CA ARG A 57 11.45 1.57 5.78
C ARG A 57 11.16 0.60 4.64
N PHE A 58 11.16 -0.71 4.86
CA PHE A 58 10.91 -1.70 3.81
C PHE A 58 9.42 -1.95 3.55
N LEU A 59 8.56 -1.60 4.50
CA LEU A 59 7.12 -1.79 4.36
C LEU A 59 6.50 -0.61 3.60
N SER A 60 5.59 -0.94 2.70
CA SER A 60 4.78 0.01 1.94
C SER A 60 3.34 -0.07 2.48
N ARG A 61 2.43 -0.74 1.77
CA ARG A 61 1.00 -0.72 2.07
C ARG A 61 0.56 -1.93 2.86
N PHE A 62 -0.52 -1.80 3.63
CA PHE A 62 -1.28 -2.95 4.09
C PHE A 62 -2.25 -3.40 2.99
N ILE A 63 -2.17 -4.68 2.59
CA ILE A 63 -3.08 -5.22 1.56
C ILE A 63 -4.39 -5.67 2.24
N CYS A 64 -5.52 -5.12 1.80
CA CYS A 64 -6.84 -5.41 2.37
C CYS A 64 -7.91 -5.60 1.27
N PRO A 65 -8.78 -6.61 1.33
CA PRO A 65 -9.98 -6.62 0.48
C PRO A 65 -10.87 -5.39 0.76
N ALA A 66 -11.33 -4.70 -0.27
CA ALA A 66 -12.15 -3.49 -0.13
C ALA A 66 -13.44 -3.74 0.69
N ASN A 67 -14.02 -4.93 0.58
CA ASN A 67 -15.19 -5.35 1.37
C ASN A 67 -14.89 -5.66 2.86
N ARG A 68 -13.63 -5.53 3.30
CA ARG A 68 -13.20 -5.71 4.71
C ARG A 68 -12.63 -4.42 5.32
N LEU A 69 -12.77 -3.26 4.66
CA LEU A 69 -12.30 -1.97 5.18
C LEU A 69 -12.97 -1.58 6.51
N ASP A 70 -14.25 -1.93 6.70
CA ASP A 70 -14.93 -1.72 7.99
C ASP A 70 -14.31 -2.55 9.11
N GLU A 71 -13.94 -3.80 8.82
CA GLU A 71 -13.25 -4.69 9.78
C GLU A 71 -11.84 -4.15 10.09
N LEU A 72 -11.13 -3.64 9.08
CA LEU A 72 -9.84 -2.98 9.26
C LEU A 72 -9.99 -1.78 10.20
N THR A 73 -10.96 -0.91 9.95
CA THR A 73 -11.27 0.27 10.78
C THR A 73 -11.46 -0.15 12.25
N GLN A 74 -12.29 -1.16 12.51
CA GLN A 74 -12.58 -1.65 13.87
C GLN A 74 -11.34 -2.14 14.62
N HIS A 75 -10.39 -2.76 13.92
CA HIS A 75 -9.20 -3.37 14.53
C HIS A 75 -7.94 -2.50 14.51
N ALA A 76 -7.87 -1.50 13.64
CA ALA A 76 -6.65 -0.74 13.39
C ALA A 76 -6.71 0.74 13.80
N SER A 77 -7.89 1.34 13.95
CA SER A 77 -8.01 2.79 14.23
C SER A 77 -7.13 3.24 15.41
N SER A 78 -7.13 2.49 16.51
CA SER A 78 -6.30 2.80 17.69
C SER A 78 -4.80 2.53 17.54
N LEU A 79 -4.39 1.86 16.46
CA LEU A 79 -3.00 1.58 16.12
C LEU A 79 -2.44 2.60 15.12
N MET A 80 -3.32 3.25 14.35
CA MET A 80 -2.99 4.27 13.36
C MET A 80 -2.53 5.58 14.02
N PRO A 81 -1.70 6.38 13.34
CA PRO A 81 -1.32 7.72 13.80
C PRO A 81 -2.53 8.62 14.08
N GLY A 82 -2.38 9.63 14.93
CA GLY A 82 -3.44 10.60 15.25
C GLY A 82 -4.31 10.26 16.47
N THR A 83 -4.55 8.98 16.79
CA THR A 83 -5.44 8.59 17.90
C THR A 83 -4.89 8.83 19.31
N HIS A 84 -3.57 9.04 19.44
CA HIS A 84 -2.88 9.21 20.73
C HIS A 84 -2.41 10.65 21.04
N ALA A 85 -2.71 11.64 20.19
CA ALA A 85 -2.21 13.01 20.33
C ALA A 85 -3.00 13.91 21.31
N THR A 86 -3.85 13.36 22.18
CA THR A 86 -4.64 14.16 23.15
C THR A 86 -3.90 14.44 24.46
N SER A 87 -2.68 13.93 24.65
CA SER A 87 -1.87 14.18 25.87
C SER A 87 -0.96 15.40 25.77
N GLY A 88 -1.49 16.57 25.37
CA GLY A 88 -0.95 17.90 25.71
C GLY A 88 0.49 18.28 25.30
N TYR A 89 1.30 17.38 24.75
CA TYR A 89 2.68 17.61 24.33
C TYR A 89 2.79 17.45 22.82
N ARG A 90 2.26 18.43 22.09
CA ARG A 90 2.32 18.51 20.62
C ARG A 90 3.73 18.72 20.06
N GLU A 91 4.73 18.97 20.90
CA GLU A 91 6.07 19.36 20.42
C GLU A 91 6.95 18.16 20.00
N HIS A 92 6.56 16.92 20.30
CA HIS A 92 7.35 15.71 19.97
C HIS A 92 6.48 14.52 19.53
N ALA A 93 5.21 14.73 19.15
CA ALA A 93 4.45 13.68 18.48
C ALA A 93 5.08 13.53 17.09
N ASP A 94 5.89 12.49 16.90
CA ASP A 94 6.38 12.11 15.58
C ASP A 94 5.18 12.09 14.63
N PHE A 95 5.14 13.03 13.68
CA PHE A 95 4.14 13.03 12.61
C PHE A 95 4.40 11.79 11.78
N GLN A 96 3.78 10.67 12.17
CA GLN A 96 3.81 9.44 11.40
C GLN A 96 2.84 9.60 10.24
N ASP A 97 3.30 9.28 9.03
CA ASP A 97 2.47 9.29 7.83
C ASP A 97 1.24 8.39 8.02
N PRO A 98 0.08 8.75 7.45
CA PRO A 98 -1.11 7.90 7.47
C PRO A 98 -0.77 6.47 6.99
N TRP A 99 -1.41 5.46 7.57
CA TRP A 99 -1.29 4.10 7.05
C TRP A 99 -1.75 4.06 5.59
N GLN A 100 -0.88 3.60 4.69
CA GLN A 100 -1.21 3.43 3.28
C GLN A 100 -1.79 2.03 3.06
N ILE A 101 -2.90 1.95 2.32
CA ILE A 101 -3.64 0.72 2.08
C ILE A 101 -3.75 0.47 0.57
N SER A 102 -3.45 -0.76 0.14
CA SER A 102 -3.81 -1.25 -1.19
C SER A 102 -5.07 -2.10 -1.07
N ALA A 103 -6.14 -1.69 -1.73
CA ALA A 103 -7.43 -2.35 -1.64
C ALA A 103 -7.64 -3.36 -2.78
N ILE A 104 -7.84 -4.64 -2.46
CA ILE A 104 -8.21 -5.64 -3.46
C ILE A 104 -9.70 -5.50 -3.80
N ILE A 105 -9.98 -5.23 -5.06
CA ILE A 105 -11.33 -5.15 -5.61
C ILE A 105 -11.82 -6.56 -5.94
N ILE A 106 -12.95 -6.92 -5.34
CA ILE A 106 -13.64 -8.18 -5.60
C ILE A 106 -15.09 -7.85 -5.95
N GLY A 107 -15.51 -8.22 -7.16
CA GLY A 107 -16.85 -7.91 -7.67
C GLY A 107 -16.91 -6.54 -8.33
N ASP A 108 -17.99 -5.82 -8.10
CA ASP A 108 -18.31 -4.55 -8.76
C ASP A 108 -17.34 -3.42 -8.36
N LEU A 109 -16.72 -2.76 -9.33
CA LEU A 109 -15.73 -1.72 -9.07
C LEU A 109 -16.36 -0.50 -8.38
N GLN A 110 -17.51 -0.03 -8.83
CA GLN A 110 -18.16 1.17 -8.30
C GLN A 110 -18.54 0.98 -6.83
N GLU A 111 -19.14 -0.16 -6.48
CA GLU A 111 -19.51 -0.50 -5.11
C GLU A 111 -18.29 -0.60 -4.18
N ASN A 112 -17.13 -1.01 -4.71
CA ASN A 112 -15.88 -1.02 -3.94
C ASN A 112 -15.26 0.39 -3.83
N LEU A 113 -15.34 1.21 -4.87
CA LEU A 113 -14.92 2.62 -4.80
C LEU A 113 -15.73 3.40 -3.77
N ASP A 114 -17.05 3.20 -3.70
CA ASP A 114 -17.90 3.82 -2.68
C ASP A 114 -17.45 3.47 -1.24
N ARG A 115 -17.03 2.22 -1.00
CA ARG A 115 -16.44 1.80 0.28
C ARG A 115 -15.10 2.47 0.55
N ILE A 116 -14.26 2.58 -0.48
CA ILE A 116 -12.95 3.22 -0.39
C ILE A 116 -13.10 4.70 -0.04
N TYR A 117 -14.05 5.41 -0.67
CA TYR A 117 -14.35 6.80 -0.32
C TYR A 117 -14.80 6.93 1.12
N ALA A 118 -15.75 6.11 1.57
CA ALA A 118 -16.22 6.14 2.95
C ALA A 118 -15.09 5.88 3.96
N PHE A 119 -14.19 4.95 3.65
CA PHE A 119 -13.00 4.67 4.47
C PHE A 119 -12.04 5.87 4.50
N ASN A 120 -11.69 6.43 3.35
CA ASN A 120 -10.78 7.57 3.26
C ASN A 120 -11.34 8.82 3.96
N GLU A 121 -12.63 9.13 3.77
CA GLU A 121 -13.30 10.24 4.47
C GLU A 121 -13.32 10.03 5.99
N HIS A 122 -13.52 8.78 6.45
CA HIS A 122 -13.50 8.47 7.88
C HIS A 122 -12.11 8.69 8.50
N HIS A 123 -11.06 8.28 7.79
CA HIS A 123 -9.68 8.26 8.27
C HIS A 123 -8.86 9.53 7.93
N ASP A 124 -9.45 10.51 7.25
CA ASP A 124 -8.88 11.88 7.12
C ASP A 124 -8.92 12.66 8.46
N ASN A 125 -9.58 12.11 9.48
CA ASN A 125 -9.66 12.68 10.82
C ASN A 125 -8.76 11.93 11.81
N GLU A 126 -7.81 12.63 12.43
CA GLU A 126 -6.90 12.10 13.46
C GLU A 126 -7.63 11.35 14.60
N ALA A 127 -8.84 11.78 14.96
CA ALA A 127 -9.63 11.15 16.01
C ALA A 127 -10.05 9.70 15.68
N ASN A 128 -10.08 9.36 14.38
CA ASN A 128 -10.41 8.03 13.86
C ASN A 128 -9.16 7.23 13.47
N GLY A 129 -7.96 7.82 13.61
CA GLY A 129 -6.72 7.24 13.12
C GLY A 129 -6.50 7.57 11.65
N LEU A 130 -5.28 7.98 11.31
CA LEU A 130 -4.92 8.40 9.97
C LEU A 130 -4.57 7.19 9.10
N ALA A 131 -5.34 7.01 8.03
CA ALA A 131 -5.13 5.99 7.00
C ALA A 131 -5.74 6.43 5.66
N MET A 132 -5.23 5.87 4.57
CA MET A 132 -5.71 6.15 3.23
C MET A 132 -5.51 4.94 2.33
N VAL A 133 -6.57 4.59 1.60
CA VAL A 133 -6.47 3.75 0.41
C VAL A 133 -6.02 4.65 -0.75
N ASP A 134 -4.80 4.44 -1.21
CA ASP A 134 -4.16 5.15 -2.32
C ASP A 134 -3.82 4.22 -3.49
N ALA A 135 -4.11 2.93 -3.36
CA ALA A 135 -3.93 1.94 -4.41
C ALA A 135 -5.09 0.93 -4.42
N ILE A 136 -5.37 0.38 -5.60
CA ILE A 136 -6.31 -0.72 -5.77
C ILE A 136 -5.69 -1.84 -6.61
N GLU A 137 -6.10 -3.08 -6.34
CA GLU A 137 -5.71 -4.26 -7.10
C GLU A 137 -6.94 -4.95 -7.64
N MET A 138 -7.00 -5.22 -8.95
CA MET A 138 -8.16 -5.87 -9.56
C MET A 138 -7.79 -6.80 -10.71
N ARG A 139 -8.59 -7.86 -10.90
CA ARG A 139 -8.48 -8.75 -12.05
C ARG A 139 -9.18 -8.15 -13.26
N VAL A 140 -8.57 -8.35 -14.43
CA VAL A 140 -9.16 -7.99 -15.73
C VAL A 140 -9.18 -9.22 -16.63
N GLY A 141 -10.18 -9.32 -17.50
CA GLY A 141 -10.35 -10.44 -18.43
C GLY A 141 -9.96 -10.10 -19.86
N LYS A 142 -10.16 -8.85 -20.29
CA LYS A 142 -9.83 -8.32 -21.62
C LYS A 142 -9.26 -6.89 -21.52
N PRO A 143 -8.58 -6.39 -22.57
CA PRO A 143 -8.03 -5.03 -22.57
C PRO A 143 -9.06 -3.94 -22.27
N ASP A 144 -10.27 -4.01 -22.84
CA ASP A 144 -11.31 -3.01 -22.60
C ASP A 144 -11.70 -2.87 -21.12
N ASP A 145 -11.55 -3.93 -20.30
CA ASP A 145 -11.86 -3.87 -18.86
C ASP A 145 -10.95 -2.87 -18.13
N ILE A 146 -9.72 -2.66 -18.65
CA ILE A 146 -8.78 -1.67 -18.11
C ILE A 146 -9.27 -0.27 -18.44
N ASP A 147 -9.63 -0.01 -19.70
CA ASP A 147 -10.12 1.30 -20.14
C ASP A 147 -11.39 1.69 -19.37
N GLU A 148 -12.35 0.75 -19.28
CA GLU A 148 -13.60 0.93 -18.52
C GLU A 148 -13.33 1.20 -17.02
N ALA A 149 -12.37 0.49 -16.42
CA ALA A 149 -12.02 0.71 -15.03
C ALA A 149 -11.38 2.09 -14.81
N LEU A 150 -10.46 2.50 -15.69
CA LEU A 150 -9.74 3.77 -15.58
C LEU A 150 -10.64 4.99 -15.75
N GLU A 151 -11.77 4.88 -16.46
CA GLU A 151 -12.78 5.93 -16.51
C GLU A 151 -13.48 6.17 -15.15
N LEU A 152 -13.51 5.16 -14.28
CA LEU A 152 -14.16 5.22 -12.97
C LEU A 152 -13.18 5.52 -11.83
N ILE A 153 -11.92 5.11 -11.98
CA ILE A 153 -10.90 5.20 -10.92
C ILE A 153 -10.41 6.66 -10.78
N PRO A 154 -10.40 7.21 -9.55
CA PRO A 154 -9.87 8.55 -9.30
C PRO A 154 -8.37 8.65 -9.57
N GLU A 155 -7.90 9.81 -10.04
CA GLU A 155 -6.47 10.07 -10.28
C GLU A 155 -5.59 9.90 -9.03
N LEU A 156 -6.16 10.04 -7.83
CA LEU A 156 -5.46 9.89 -6.56
C LEU A 156 -5.28 8.42 -6.13
N ILE A 157 -5.89 7.47 -6.85
CA ILE A 157 -5.80 6.04 -6.57
C ILE A 157 -5.01 5.38 -7.68
N VAL A 158 -3.92 4.70 -7.31
CA VAL A 158 -3.07 3.96 -8.26
C VAL A 158 -3.67 2.57 -8.52
N PRO A 159 -4.08 2.23 -9.75
CA PRO A 159 -4.57 0.90 -10.05
C PRO A 159 -3.44 -0.08 -10.42
N ALA A 160 -3.58 -1.30 -9.94
CA ALA A 160 -2.78 -2.45 -10.33
C ALA A 160 -3.69 -3.55 -10.90
N PHE A 161 -3.43 -3.94 -12.15
CA PHE A 161 -4.25 -4.92 -12.87
C PHE A 161 -3.60 -6.31 -12.88
N GLU A 162 -4.29 -7.32 -12.33
CA GLU A 162 -3.93 -8.73 -12.48
C GLU A 162 -4.38 -9.22 -13.85
N LEU A 163 -3.40 -9.40 -14.75
CA LEU A 163 -3.63 -9.87 -16.12
C LEU A 163 -3.90 -11.38 -16.16
N PRO A 164 -4.76 -11.87 -17.09
CA PRO A 164 -5.00 -13.30 -17.24
C PRO A 164 -3.72 -14.07 -17.52
N ARG A 165 -3.47 -15.16 -16.80
CA ARG A 165 -2.23 -15.95 -16.97
C ARG A 165 -2.11 -16.50 -18.38
N GLU A 166 -3.22 -16.90 -18.97
CA GLU A 166 -3.29 -17.41 -20.34
C GLU A 166 -2.83 -16.33 -21.32
N ALA A 167 -3.23 -15.08 -21.12
CA ALA A 167 -2.79 -13.96 -21.94
C ALA A 167 -1.28 -13.67 -21.80
N ILE A 168 -0.71 -13.86 -20.61
CA ILE A 168 0.72 -13.64 -20.35
C ILE A 168 1.61 -14.77 -20.88
N PHE A 169 1.24 -16.03 -20.63
CA PHE A 169 2.10 -17.19 -20.86
C PHE A 169 1.83 -17.90 -22.19
N GLU A 170 0.61 -17.86 -22.70
CA GLU A 170 0.17 -18.64 -23.87
C GLU A 170 -0.39 -17.76 -25.00
N GLY A 171 -0.76 -16.52 -24.68
CA GLY A 171 -1.41 -15.57 -25.57
C GLY A 171 -0.55 -14.35 -25.93
N ASP A 172 -1.22 -13.23 -26.19
CA ASP A 172 -0.60 -11.96 -26.54
C ASP A 172 -0.95 -10.88 -25.50
N PRO A 173 -0.02 -10.48 -24.62
CA PRO A 173 -0.29 -9.51 -23.57
C PRO A 173 -0.30 -8.06 -24.09
N ARG A 174 0.09 -7.81 -25.36
CA ARG A 174 0.29 -6.45 -25.88
C ARG A 174 -0.97 -5.60 -25.84
N GLY A 175 -2.15 -6.20 -26.00
CA GLY A 175 -3.43 -5.48 -25.88
C GLY A 175 -3.62 -4.90 -24.47
N PHE A 176 -3.36 -5.69 -23.44
CA PHE A 176 -3.44 -5.23 -22.05
C PHE A 176 -2.37 -4.17 -21.74
N ILE A 177 -1.14 -4.38 -22.20
CA ILE A 177 -0.04 -3.42 -22.00
C ILE A 177 -0.37 -2.09 -22.69
N ALA A 178 -0.96 -2.12 -23.89
CA ALA A 178 -1.36 -0.92 -24.61
C ALA A 178 -2.47 -0.15 -23.88
N ALA A 179 -3.47 -0.84 -23.32
CA ALA A 179 -4.52 -0.21 -22.52
C ALA A 179 -3.94 0.46 -21.25
N ILE A 180 -3.04 -0.22 -20.54
CA ILE A 180 -2.34 0.35 -19.36
C ILE A 180 -1.48 1.55 -19.74
N ALA A 181 -0.78 1.50 -20.89
CA ALA A 181 0.11 2.58 -21.32
C ALA A 181 -0.64 3.78 -21.90
N GLY A 182 -1.82 3.58 -22.48
CA GLY A 182 -2.63 4.62 -23.12
C GLY A 182 -3.21 5.65 -22.16
N SER A 183 -3.17 5.37 -20.85
CA SER A 183 -3.75 6.16 -19.78
C SER A 183 -2.72 6.82 -18.85
N GLY A 184 -1.44 6.51 -19.00
CA GLY A 184 -0.34 7.18 -18.30
C GLY A 184 -0.04 8.54 -18.91
N GLY A 185 -0.83 9.56 -18.53
CA GLY A 185 -0.58 10.99 -18.79
C GLY A 185 0.19 11.66 -17.65
#